data_AF-A0A7S4NJW9-F1
#
_entry.id   AF-A0A7S4NJW9-F1
#
_cell.length_a   1.000
_cell.length_b   1.000
_cell.length_c   1.000
_cell.angle_alpha   90.00
_cell.angle_beta   90.00
_cell.angle_gamma   90.00
#
_symmetry.space_group_name_H-M   'P 1'
#
loop_
_entity.id
_entity.type
_entity.pdbx_description
1 polymer ?
#
loop_
_entity_poly.entity_id
_entity_poly.type
_entity_poly.pdbx_seq_one_letter_code
_entity_poly.pdbx_strand_id
1 'polypeptide(L)'
;ELLTGEPPYWKLNVNLALFRMAEDPHPPLPKGLGDTMREFLLCCFLKDEKARYTALELIDHPWIDIYLQEGEDLLQNCYKLEERGWGIVKEEEEKEEPEENEETKEEKEKEEKEEEKEEEEEKE
;
A
#
# COMPACT_ATOMS: atom_id res chain seq x y z
N GLU A 1 19.08 3.62 0.55
CA GLU A 1 19.65 4.85 -0.05
C GLU A 1 20.71 5.48 0.82
N LEU A 2 20.39 5.89 2.06
CA LEU A 2 21.35 6.54 2.96
C LEU A 2 22.67 5.78 3.13
N LEU A 3 22.62 4.44 3.11
CA LEU A 3 23.80 3.58 3.21
C LEU A 3 24.63 3.50 1.93
N THR A 4 23.98 3.55 0.77
CA THR A 4 24.57 3.21 -0.53
C THR A 4 24.78 4.42 -1.43
N GLY A 5 24.13 5.55 -1.12
CA GLY A 5 24.06 6.74 -1.97
C GLY A 5 23.13 6.61 -3.18
N GLU A 6 22.56 5.43 -3.41
CA GLU A 6 21.71 5.11 -4.57
C GLU A 6 20.40 4.43 -4.11
N PRO A 7 19.30 4.62 -4.86
CA PRO A 7 18.05 3.92 -4.63
C PRO A 7 18.16 2.41 -4.89
N PRO A 8 17.27 1.58 -4.31
CA PRO A 8 17.17 0.18 -4.70
C PRO A 8 16.97 0.04 -6.22
N TYR A 9 17.57 -0.99 -6.82
CA TYR A 9 17.46 -1.29 -8.25
C TYR A 9 17.93 -0.17 -9.21
N TRP A 10 18.73 0.81 -8.73
CA TRP A 10 19.25 1.94 -9.53
C TRP A 10 19.86 1.57 -10.90
N LYS A 11 20.49 0.39 -11.00
CA LYS A 11 21.17 -0.08 -12.21
C LYS A 11 20.22 -0.72 -13.23
N LEU A 12 18.96 -0.95 -12.88
CA LEU A 12 17.95 -1.56 -13.73
C LEU A 12 17.16 -0.46 -14.47
N ASN A 13 16.60 -0.79 -15.63
CA ASN A 13 15.61 0.09 -16.25
C ASN A 13 14.31 0.11 -15.42
N VAL A 14 13.48 1.13 -15.62
CA VAL A 14 12.26 1.34 -14.82
C VAL A 14 11.33 0.13 -14.85
N ASN A 15 11.05 -0.44 -16.02
CA ASN A 15 10.15 -1.60 -16.15
C ASN A 15 10.65 -2.81 -15.36
N LEU A 16 11.95 -3.08 -15.43
CA LEU A 16 12.57 -4.18 -14.69
C LEU A 16 12.63 -3.89 -13.19
N ALA A 17 12.89 -2.65 -12.78
CA ALA A 17 12.88 -2.25 -11.38
C ALA A 17 11.48 -2.42 -10.76
N LEU A 18 10.42 -1.98 -11.46
CA LEU A 18 9.04 -2.17 -11.02
C LEU A 18 8.69 -3.64 -10.84
N PHE A 19 9.07 -4.48 -11.81
CA PHE A 19 8.86 -5.93 -11.73
C PHE A 19 9.57 -6.53 -10.51
N ARG A 20 10.83 -6.12 -10.25
CA ARG A 20 11.59 -6.57 -9.08
C ARG A 20 11.00 -6.10 -7.75
N MET A 21 10.47 -4.88 -7.69
CA MET A 21 9.76 -4.39 -6.50
C MET A 21 8.49 -5.19 -6.22
N ALA A 22 7.79 -5.62 -7.27
CA ALA A 22 6.57 -6.41 -7.14
C ALA A 22 6.85 -7.88 -6.79
N GLU A 23 7.93 -8.47 -7.28
CA GLU A 23 8.22 -9.88 -7.08
C GLU A 23 9.12 -10.17 -5.88
N ASP A 24 10.24 -9.45 -5.76
CA ASP A 24 11.26 -9.75 -4.76
C ASP A 24 10.69 -9.53 -3.35
N PRO A 25 11.07 -10.36 -2.35
CA PRO A 25 10.56 -10.24 -0.99
C PRO A 25 10.98 -8.92 -0.32
N HIS A 26 12.17 -8.43 -0.65
CA HIS A 26 12.71 -7.15 -0.20
C HIS A 26 13.80 -6.69 -1.19
N PRO A 27 14.13 -5.39 -1.25
CA PRO A 27 15.24 -4.91 -2.05
C PRO A 27 16.59 -5.51 -1.61
N PRO A 28 17.56 -5.68 -2.52
CA PRO A 28 18.85 -6.28 -2.20
C PRO A 28 19.59 -5.48 -1.13
N LEU A 29 20.02 -6.17 -0.07
CA LEU A 29 20.74 -5.54 1.04
C LEU A 29 22.23 -5.37 0.71
N PRO A 30 22.86 -4.25 1.10
CA PRO A 30 24.30 -4.03 1.00
C PRO A 30 25.12 -5.11 1.73
N LYS A 31 26.35 -5.34 1.24
CA LYS A 31 27.33 -6.20 1.91
C LYS A 31 27.95 -5.47 3.11
N GLY A 32 28.32 -6.20 4.14
CA GLY A 32 29.02 -5.65 5.31
C GLY A 32 28.12 -4.96 6.35
N LEU A 33 26.80 -5.11 6.24
CA LEU A 33 25.89 -4.69 7.31
C LEU A 33 26.00 -5.60 8.53
N GLY A 34 26.02 -5.00 9.72
CA GLY A 34 25.86 -5.72 10.97
C GLY A 34 24.46 -6.31 11.11
N ASP A 35 24.33 -7.34 11.97
CA ASP A 35 23.10 -8.13 12.07
C ASP A 35 21.90 -7.30 12.53
N THR A 36 22.08 -6.43 13.54
CA THR A 36 21.01 -5.55 14.02
C THR A 36 20.53 -4.57 12.97
N MET A 37 21.44 -4.04 12.15
CA MET A 37 21.06 -3.14 11.05
C MET A 37 20.35 -3.87 9.92
N ARG A 38 20.77 -5.11 9.63
CA ARG A 38 20.11 -5.97 8.65
C ARG A 38 18.68 -6.28 9.08
N GLU A 39 18.48 -6.66 10.33
CA GLU A 39 17.16 -6.93 10.91
C GLU A 39 16.27 -5.70 10.83
N PHE A 40 16.78 -4.53 11.23
CA PHE A 40 16.05 -3.26 11.12
C PHE A 40 15.55 -2.99 9.70
N LEU A 41 16.42 -3.14 8.69
CA LEU A 41 16.02 -2.94 7.29
C LEU A 41 14.97 -3.94 6.82
N LEU A 42 15.04 -5.19 7.28
CA LEU A 42 14.05 -6.21 6.92
C LEU A 42 12.68 -5.89 7.52
N CYS A 43 12.61 -5.37 8.75
CA CYS A 43 11.36 -4.87 9.34
C CYS A 43 10.73 -3.76 8.50
N CYS A 44 11.54 -2.84 7.96
CA CYS A 44 11.07 -1.78 7.07
C CYS A 44 10.56 -2.30 5.71
N PHE A 45 11.15 -3.39 5.20
CA PHE A 45 10.88 -3.91 3.85
C PHE A 45 9.84 -5.02 3.79
N LEU A 46 9.04 -5.21 4.84
CA LEU A 46 7.94 -6.15 4.81
C LEU A 46 6.92 -5.76 3.72
N LYS A 47 6.64 -6.72 2.85
CA LYS A 47 5.75 -6.58 1.69
C LYS A 47 4.30 -6.36 2.10
N ASP A 48 3.84 -7.15 3.07
CA ASP A 48 2.53 -6.95 3.69
C ASP A 48 2.55 -5.68 4.54
N GLU A 49 1.65 -4.76 4.21
CA GLU A 49 1.51 -3.47 4.87
C GLU A 49 1.10 -3.61 6.34
N LYS A 50 0.29 -4.61 6.67
CA LYS A 50 -0.18 -4.85 8.05
C LYS A 50 0.90 -5.48 8.93
N ALA A 51 1.84 -6.20 8.30
CA ALA A 51 2.99 -6.77 9.00
C ALA A 51 4.16 -5.78 9.11
N ARG A 52 4.20 -4.74 8.26
CA ARG A 52 5.27 -3.74 8.23
C ARG A 52 5.29 -2.96 9.54
N TYR A 53 6.47 -2.87 10.14
CA TYR A 53 6.63 -2.18 11.41
C TYR A 53 6.30 -0.70 11.25
N THR A 54 5.56 -0.19 12.21
CA THR A 54 5.27 1.23 12.34
C THR A 54 6.52 1.99 12.75
N ALA A 55 6.50 3.31 12.59
CA ALA A 55 7.61 4.16 13.01
C ALA A 55 7.91 4.02 14.51
N LEU A 56 6.88 3.83 15.35
CA LEU A 56 7.04 3.64 16.80
C LEU A 56 7.75 2.31 17.11
N GLU A 57 7.31 1.21 16.51
CA GLU A 57 7.96 -0.09 16.67
C GLU A 57 9.41 -0.09 16.15
N LEU A 58 9.69 0.67 15.09
CA LEU A 58 11.05 0.83 14.57
C LEU A 58 11.93 1.70 15.47
N ILE A 59 11.37 2.67 16.18
CA ILE A 59 12.10 3.48 17.15
C ILE A 59 12.58 2.62 18.32
N ASP A 60 11.75 1.69 18.80
CA ASP A 60 12.09 0.71 19.86
C ASP A 60 13.05 -0.40 19.39
N HIS A 61 13.52 -0.36 18.14
CA HIS A 61 14.38 -1.40 17.60
C HIS A 61 15.81 -1.31 18.18
N PRO A 62 16.48 -2.43 18.52
CA PRO A 62 17.81 -2.42 19.13
C PRO A 62 18.86 -1.64 18.35
N TRP A 63 18.76 -1.63 17.02
CA TRP A 63 19.64 -0.83 16.16
C TRP A 63 19.56 0.68 16.47
N ILE A 64 18.36 1.19 16.72
CA ILE A 64 18.13 2.59 17.06
C ILE A 64 18.57 2.86 18.51
N ASP A 65 18.18 1.99 19.45
CA ASP A 65 18.54 2.10 20.87
C ASP A 65 20.04 2.19 21.12
N ILE A 66 20.86 1.43 20.37
CA ILE A 66 22.32 1.43 20.50
C ILE A 66 22.90 2.83 20.23
N TYR A 67 22.32 3.59 19.30
CA TYR A 67 22.89 4.85 18.84
C TYR A 67 22.15 6.10 19.33
N LEU A 68 20.96 5.96 19.94
CA LEU A 68 20.17 7.09 20.43
C LEU A 68 20.27 7.37 21.93
N GLN A 69 21.21 6.73 22.65
CA GLN A 69 21.37 6.90 24.11
C GLN A 69 21.62 8.35 24.59
N GLU A 70 21.96 9.30 23.71
CA GLU A 70 22.15 10.72 24.05
C GLU A 70 21.00 11.63 23.56
N GLY A 71 19.99 11.08 22.88
CA GLY A 71 18.94 11.82 22.17
C GLY A 71 17.53 11.66 22.75
N GLU A 72 17.40 11.34 24.05
CA GLU A 72 16.11 11.10 24.73
C GLU A 72 15.06 12.19 24.42
N ASP A 73 15.47 13.46 24.32
CA ASP A 73 14.58 14.59 24.01
C ASP A 73 13.94 14.53 22.62
N LEU A 74 14.60 13.92 21.62
CA LEU A 74 14.07 13.79 20.25
C LEU A 74 13.04 12.66 20.16
N LEU A 75 13.32 11.53 20.80
CA LEU A 75 12.39 10.39 20.85
C LEU A 75 11.12 10.73 21.62
N GLN A 76 11.24 11.51 22.70
CA GLN A 76 10.09 11.97 23.48
C GLN A 76 9.10 12.79 22.64
N ASN A 77 9.55 13.44 21.56
CA ASN A 77 8.66 14.15 20.64
C ASN A 77 7.96 13.21 19.65
N CYS A 78 8.59 12.10 19.26
CA CYS A 78 7.98 11.09 18.40
C CYS A 78 6.83 10.35 19.11
N TYR A 79 7.01 9.93 20.37
CA TYR A 79 5.91 9.28 21.13
C TYR A 79 4.73 10.22 21.42
N LYS A 80 4.99 11.53 21.63
CA LYS A 80 3.92 12.53 21.87
C LYS A 80 3.02 12.79 20.66
N LEU A 81 3.36 12.33 19.45
CA LEU A 81 2.54 12.50 18.26
C LEU A 81 1.31 11.57 18.23
N GLU A 82 1.37 10.45 18.95
CA GLU A 82 0.24 9.51 19.06
C GLU A 82 -0.96 10.14 19.79
N GLU A 83 -0.70 10.91 20.85
CA GLU A 83 -1.74 11.65 21.60
C GLU A 83 -2.44 12.74 20.76
N ARG A 84 -1.81 13.18 19.66
CA ARG A 84 -2.33 14.22 18.76
C ARG A 84 -3.16 13.66 17.60
N GLY A 85 -3.38 12.35 17.54
CA GLY A 85 -4.29 11.74 16.57
C GLY A 85 -3.70 11.59 15.16
N TRP A 86 -2.38 11.58 14.99
CA TRP A 86 -1.73 11.14 13.74
C TRP A 86 -1.47 9.61 13.77
N GLY A 87 -2.48 8.85 14.16
CA GLY A 87 -2.46 7.39 14.10
C GLY A 87 -3.41 6.93 13.00
N ILE A 88 -2.93 6.01 12.15
CA ILE A 88 -3.66 5.15 11.22
C ILE A 88 -5.16 5.49 11.15
N VAL A 89 -5.59 6.10 10.03
CA VAL A 89 -7.01 6.06 9.67
C VAL A 89 -7.33 4.58 9.56
N LYS A 90 -8.04 4.03 10.55
CA LYS A 90 -8.71 2.74 10.37
C LYS A 90 -9.58 2.95 9.14
N GLU A 91 -9.31 2.21 8.07
CA GLU A 91 -10.23 2.13 6.93
C GLU A 91 -11.64 1.97 7.52
N GLU A 92 -12.45 3.00 7.38
CA GLU A 92 -13.89 2.83 7.50
C GLU A 92 -14.23 1.85 6.38
N GLU A 93 -14.90 0.75 6.73
CA GLU A 93 -15.46 -0.18 5.74
C GLU A 93 -16.20 0.66 4.69
N GLU A 94 -15.62 0.79 3.50
CA GLU A 94 -16.33 1.34 2.35
C GLU A 94 -17.56 0.44 2.17
N LYS A 95 -18.73 1.01 2.48
CA LYS A 95 -20.00 0.41 2.08
C LYS A 95 -19.96 0.35 0.56
N GLU A 96 -19.89 -0.86 0.03
CA GLU A 96 -20.12 -1.16 -1.37
C GLU A 96 -21.39 -0.42 -1.82
N GLU A 97 -21.23 0.59 -2.68
CA GLU A 97 -22.35 1.10 -3.45
C GLU A 97 -22.70 0.03 -4.50
N PRO A 98 -23.98 -0.36 -4.64
CA PRO A 98 -24.36 -1.36 -5.63
C PRO A 98 -24.08 -0.81 -7.03
N GLU A 99 -23.22 -1.51 -7.78
CA GLU A 99 -22.99 -1.26 -9.21
C GLU A 99 -24.31 -1.43 -9.97
N GLU A 100 -24.86 -0.34 -10.52
CA GLU A 100 -25.88 -0.42 -11.56
C GLU A 100 -25.22 -0.95 -12.84
N ASN A 101 -25.45 -2.23 -13.14
CA ASN A 101 -24.99 -2.86 -14.38
C ASN A 101 -25.72 -2.25 -15.59
N GLU A 102 -24.96 -1.60 -16.48
CA GLU A 102 -25.43 -1.01 -17.76
C GLU A 102 -26.08 -2.03 -18.71
N GLU A 103 -25.90 -3.34 -18.47
CA GLU A 103 -26.51 -4.40 -19.30
C GLU A 103 -28.06 -4.42 -19.25
N THR A 104 -28.68 -3.83 -18.21
CA THR A 104 -30.16 -3.80 -18.11
C THR A 104 -30.83 -2.73 -18.99
N LYS A 105 -30.07 -1.84 -19.63
CA LYS A 105 -30.64 -0.80 -20.50
C LYS A 105 -30.85 -1.27 -21.95
N GLU A 106 -29.96 -2.13 -22.46
CA GLU A 106 -30.10 -2.67 -23.82
C GLU A 106 -31.16 -3.78 -23.93
N GLU A 107 -31.45 -4.52 -22.85
CA GLU A 107 -32.52 -5.53 -22.86
C GLU A 107 -33.91 -4.87 -22.78
N LYS A 108 -34.07 -3.81 -21.99
CA LYS A 108 -35.35 -3.06 -21.91
C LYS A 108 -35.70 -2.31 -23.20
N GLU A 109 -34.71 -1.73 -23.89
CA GLU A 109 -34.96 -1.09 -25.19
C GLU A 109 -35.26 -2.10 -26.33
N LYS A 110 -34.93 -3.38 -26.15
CA LYS A 110 -35.29 -4.43 -27.10
C LYS A 110 -36.70 -4.96 -26.87
N GLU A 111 -37.12 -5.15 -25.62
CA GLU A 111 -38.50 -5.58 -25.30
C GLU A 111 -39.52 -4.49 -25.68
N GLU A 112 -39.26 -3.20 -25.41
CA GLU A 112 -40.18 -2.12 -25.80
C GLU A 112 -40.33 -1.97 -27.33
N LYS A 113 -39.29 -2.33 -28.11
CA LYS A 113 -39.35 -2.29 -29.58
C LYS A 113 -39.98 -3.53 -30.21
N GLU A 114 -40.04 -4.66 -29.51
CA GLU A 114 -40.77 -5.85 -29.98
C GLU A 114 -42.27 -5.70 -29.71
N GLU A 115 -42.69 -5.12 -28.57
CA GLU A 115 -44.11 -4.86 -28.28
C GLU A 115 -44.74 -3.80 -29.22
N GLU A 116 -44.04 -2.72 -29.58
CA GLU A 116 -44.56 -1.74 -30.55
C GLU A 116 -44.72 -2.32 -31.97
N LYS A 117 -43.98 -3.38 -32.30
CA LYS A 117 -44.01 -4.01 -33.63
C LYS A 117 -45.12 -5.05 -33.76
N GLU A 118 -45.51 -5.71 -32.67
CA GLU A 118 -46.67 -6.61 -32.63
C GLU A 118 -48.00 -5.84 -32.65
N GLU A 119 -48.08 -4.63 -32.06
CA GLU A 119 -49.30 -3.81 -32.11
C GLU A 119 -49.58 -3.16 -33.49
N GLU A 120 -48.56 -2.99 -34.35
CA GLU A 120 -48.75 -2.52 -35.73
C GLU A 120 -49.21 -3.64 -36.68
N GLU A 121 -48.84 -4.91 -36.45
CA GLU A 121 -49.32 -6.05 -37.25
C GLU A 121 -50.76 -6.48 -36.92
N GLU A 122 -51.30 -6.14 -35.74
CA GLU A 122 -52.70 -6.43 -35.37
C GLU A 122 -53.72 -5.37 -35.86
N LYS A 123 -53.26 -4.29 -36.52
CA LYS A 123 -54.12 -3.21 -37.04
C LYS A 123 -54.23 -3.12 -38.57
N GLU A 124 -53.65 -4.05 -39.32
CA GLU A 124 -53.92 -4.24 -40.77
C GLU A 124 -54.88 -5.41 -41.07
#